data_AF-A0A539CRX3-F1
#
_entry.id   AF-A0A539CRX3-F1
#
_cell.length_a   1.000
_cell.length_b   1.000
_cell.length_c   1.000
_cell.angle_alpha   90.00
_cell.angle_beta   90.00
_cell.angle_gamma   90.00
#
_symmetry.space_group_name_H-M   'P 1'
#
loop_
_entity.id
_entity.type
_entity.pdbx_description
1 polymer ?
#
loop_
_entity_poly.entity_id
_entity_poly.type
_entity_poly.pdbx_seq_one_letter_code
_entity_poly.pdbx_strand_id
1 'polypeptide(L)'
;MRLRVNEETKGAQVPWDTSRIAVPLVYFERAPDAQPPALAADRVTAMRSQPLRELSAQDAYAAAIERDTLQGYEDFLAAYSDDPLANRVRALLAARREALTWRHTCRIGTPDAYWSYLSRYPRGPHGDEARWQLDALAAAVEPPPSFVPIVYDVPPPPPAEIVYVDRPLLVFSDPVFGFVPPPPIVFLAPPPAYLVIPPPPPDGLFLLPVPVFVPVPVWINPPAYVVAPPVARPLARTASHCRGAQHRRTKHPRVMPYPAARGFPQ
;
A
#
# COMPACT_ATOMS: atom_id res chain seq x y z
N MET A 1 6.14 -5.02 8.12
CA MET A 1 4.96 -4.81 7.24
C MET A 1 5.12 -5.58 5.94
N ARG A 2 6.27 -5.47 5.26
CA ARG A 2 6.54 -6.15 3.98
C ARG A 2 6.34 -7.67 4.05
N LEU A 3 6.98 -8.36 4.99
CA LEU A 3 6.78 -9.80 5.20
C LEU A 3 5.31 -10.19 5.33
N ARG A 4 4.55 -9.44 6.13
CA ARG A 4 3.13 -9.70 6.38
C ARG A 4 2.29 -9.61 5.11
N VAL A 5 2.46 -8.55 4.31
CA VAL A 5 1.71 -8.39 3.05
C VAL A 5 2.05 -9.53 2.09
N ASN A 6 3.32 -9.88 2.01
CA ASN A 6 3.80 -11.00 1.20
C ASN A 6 3.18 -12.34 1.66
N GLU A 7 3.08 -12.60 2.96
CA GLU A 7 2.41 -13.78 3.51
C GLU A 7 0.90 -13.81 3.18
N GLU A 8 0.17 -12.74 3.51
CA GLU A 8 -1.28 -12.62 3.30
C GLU A 8 -1.66 -12.77 1.83
N THR A 9 -0.83 -12.24 0.94
CA THR A 9 -1.05 -12.31 -0.52
C THR A 9 -0.40 -13.52 -1.18
N LYS A 10 0.20 -14.44 -0.39
CA LYS A 10 0.91 -15.62 -0.90
C LYS A 10 1.94 -15.26 -1.97
N GLY A 11 2.70 -14.19 -1.76
CA GLY A 11 3.71 -13.70 -2.69
C GLY A 11 3.19 -13.06 -3.96
N ALA A 12 1.89 -12.74 -4.03
CA ALA A 12 1.36 -11.94 -5.13
C ALA A 12 1.78 -10.47 -5.02
N GLN A 13 1.98 -9.95 -3.79
CA GLN A 13 2.42 -8.59 -3.56
C GLN A 13 3.66 -8.57 -2.66
N VAL A 14 4.69 -7.86 -3.12
CA VAL A 14 5.90 -7.59 -2.36
C VAL A 14 6.09 -6.07 -2.27
N PRO A 15 5.68 -5.44 -1.15
CA PRO A 15 5.76 -3.98 -1.02
C PRO A 15 7.20 -3.48 -1.13
N TRP A 16 7.51 -2.71 -2.18
CA TRP A 16 8.85 -2.15 -2.43
C TRP A 16 9.18 -0.94 -1.53
N ASP A 17 8.18 -0.29 -0.95
CA ASP A 17 8.40 0.86 -0.08
C ASP A 17 8.78 0.47 1.35
N THR A 18 10.00 0.81 1.73
CA THR A 18 10.41 0.85 3.13
C THR A 18 9.82 2.10 3.76
N SER A 19 9.08 1.94 4.87
CA SER A 19 8.58 3.05 5.67
C SER A 19 9.67 4.09 5.91
N ARG A 20 9.45 5.35 5.49
CA ARG A 20 10.35 6.48 5.81
C ARG A 20 10.21 6.97 7.25
N ILE A 21 9.37 6.30 8.05
CA ILE A 21 9.16 6.66 9.44
C ILE A 21 10.37 6.15 10.23
N ALA A 22 11.32 7.06 10.49
CA ALA A 22 12.55 6.76 11.23
C ALA A 22 12.32 6.53 12.73
N VAL A 23 11.20 7.02 13.26
CA VAL A 23 10.81 6.87 14.66
C VAL A 23 9.76 5.76 14.82
N PRO A 24 9.82 4.95 15.89
CA PRO A 24 8.76 3.99 16.19
C PRO A 24 7.42 4.71 16.31
N LEU A 25 6.47 4.35 15.44
CA LEU A 25 5.13 4.90 15.50
C LEU A 25 4.35 4.16 16.61
N VAL A 26 4.28 4.78 17.78
CA VAL A 26 3.57 4.24 18.94
C VAL A 26 2.19 4.89 18.99
N TYR A 27 1.17 4.16 18.56
CA TYR A 27 -0.22 4.62 18.73
C TYR A 27 -0.66 4.51 20.20
N PHE A 28 -0.16 3.51 20.91
CA PHE A 28 -0.54 3.17 22.28
C PHE A 28 0.66 2.64 23.05
N GLU A 29 0.90 3.19 24.24
CA GLU A 29 1.92 2.66 25.14
C GLU A 29 1.45 1.37 25.79
N ARG A 30 2.35 0.40 25.91
CA ARG A 30 2.07 -0.89 26.49
C ARG A 30 2.18 -0.80 28.01
N ALA A 31 1.16 -1.29 28.72
CA ALA A 31 1.16 -1.32 30.18
C ALA A 31 2.30 -2.20 30.74
N PRO A 32 2.84 -1.89 31.94
CA PRO A 32 3.99 -2.60 32.52
C PRO A 32 3.79 -4.10 32.74
N ASP A 33 2.54 -4.54 32.83
CA ASP A 33 2.09 -5.92 33.05
C ASP A 33 1.80 -6.69 31.76
N ALA A 34 1.93 -6.05 30.59
CA ALA A 34 1.67 -6.71 29.31
C ALA A 34 2.76 -7.72 28.96
N GLN A 35 2.35 -8.88 28.46
CA GLN A 35 3.26 -9.93 28.00
C GLN A 35 4.29 -9.37 27.00
N PRO A 36 5.59 -9.71 27.13
CA PRO A 36 6.63 -9.26 26.22
C PRO A 36 6.23 -9.49 24.77
N PRO A 37 6.60 -8.60 23.83
CA PRO A 37 6.35 -8.89 22.42
C PRO A 37 7.11 -10.18 22.12
N ALA A 38 6.45 -11.12 21.44
CA ALA A 38 7.12 -12.35 21.03
C ALA A 38 8.43 -11.99 20.32
N LEU A 39 9.44 -12.84 20.52
CA LEU A 39 10.82 -12.84 20.00
C LEU A 39 11.02 -12.53 18.49
N ALA A 40 9.97 -12.13 17.77
CA ALA A 40 9.91 -11.80 16.37
C ALA A 40 10.76 -10.59 15.97
N ALA A 41 10.86 -9.52 16.77
CA ALA A 41 11.66 -8.36 16.39
C ALA A 41 13.18 -8.67 16.36
N ASP A 42 13.66 -9.41 17.36
CA ASP A 42 15.06 -9.86 17.44
C ASP A 42 15.35 -10.92 16.38
N ARG A 43 14.41 -11.86 16.13
CA ARG A 43 14.53 -12.82 15.01
C ARG A 43 14.60 -12.13 13.66
N VAL A 44 13.74 -11.17 13.38
CA VAL A 44 13.74 -10.43 12.09
C VAL A 44 15.05 -9.64 11.93
N THR A 45 15.56 -9.06 13.01
CA THR A 45 16.85 -8.36 12.98
C THR A 45 18.02 -9.31 12.77
N ALA A 46 18.03 -10.48 13.41
CA ALA A 46 19.05 -11.51 13.22
C ALA A 46 19.00 -12.13 11.81
N MET A 47 17.80 -12.39 11.26
CA MET A 47 17.63 -12.89 9.89
C MET A 47 18.17 -11.91 8.85
N ARG A 48 18.14 -10.60 9.11
CA ARG A 48 18.69 -9.60 8.18
C ARG A 48 20.22 -9.64 8.07
N SER A 49 20.93 -10.06 9.11
CA SER A 49 22.40 -10.07 9.12
C SER A 49 23.01 -11.44 8.83
N GLN A 50 22.26 -12.53 8.95
CA GLN A 50 22.76 -13.88 8.71
C GLN A 50 22.99 -14.20 7.22
N PRO A 51 24.03 -14.95 6.84
CA PRO A 51 24.21 -15.37 5.45
C PRO A 51 23.08 -16.33 5.03
N LEU A 52 22.51 -16.10 3.85
CA LEU A 52 21.30 -16.82 3.38
C LEU A 52 21.49 -18.33 3.22
N ARG A 53 22.72 -18.77 2.93
CA ARG A 53 23.10 -20.18 2.79
C ARG A 53 23.02 -21.00 4.08
N GLU A 54 22.98 -20.35 5.25
CA GLU A 54 22.90 -21.02 6.56
C GLU A 54 21.45 -21.19 7.03
N LEU A 55 20.50 -20.56 6.33
CA LEU A 55 19.08 -20.60 6.65
C LEU A 55 18.38 -21.77 5.93
N SER A 56 17.12 -22.03 6.23
CA SER A 56 16.30 -22.86 5.34
C SER A 56 15.95 -22.08 4.06
N ALA A 57 15.59 -22.73 2.95
CA ALA A 57 15.15 -22.02 1.74
C ALA A 57 13.97 -21.07 2.02
N GLN A 58 13.06 -21.44 2.91
CA GLN A 58 11.93 -20.59 3.31
C GLN A 58 12.37 -19.36 4.12
N ASP A 59 13.25 -19.56 5.12
CA ASP A 59 13.77 -18.45 5.94
C ASP A 59 14.70 -17.54 5.13
N ALA A 60 15.49 -18.11 4.22
CA ALA A 60 16.33 -17.37 3.29
C ALA A 60 15.47 -16.51 2.35
N TYR A 61 14.37 -17.06 1.81
CA TYR A 61 13.44 -16.31 0.97
C TYR A 61 12.82 -15.13 1.74
N ALA A 62 12.39 -15.36 2.98
CA ALA A 62 11.86 -14.31 3.84
C ALA A 62 12.89 -13.22 4.15
N ALA A 63 14.12 -13.62 4.47
CA ALA A 63 15.23 -12.69 4.69
C ALA A 63 15.58 -11.90 3.42
N ALA A 64 15.58 -12.53 2.24
CA ALA A 64 15.81 -11.86 0.96
C ALA A 64 14.73 -10.81 0.67
N ILE A 65 13.46 -11.14 0.91
CA ILE A 65 12.34 -10.19 0.76
C ILE A 65 12.46 -9.04 1.76
N GLU A 66 12.82 -9.29 3.01
CA GLU A 66 13.02 -8.21 3.99
C GLU A 66 14.19 -7.29 3.63
N ARG A 67 15.25 -7.82 2.99
CA ARG A 67 16.40 -7.02 2.54
C ARG A 67 16.08 -6.19 1.29
N ASP A 68 15.34 -6.76 0.34
CA ASP A 68 15.00 -6.13 -0.95
C ASP A 68 16.20 -5.52 -1.71
N THR A 69 17.30 -6.27 -1.77
CA THR A 69 18.51 -5.86 -2.47
C THR A 69 18.82 -6.83 -3.60
N LEU A 70 19.46 -6.33 -4.68
CA LEU A 70 19.94 -7.19 -5.77
C LEU A 70 20.83 -8.32 -5.22
N GLN A 71 21.79 -7.95 -4.36
CA GLN A 71 22.69 -8.91 -3.72
C GLN A 71 21.93 -9.97 -2.91
N GLY A 72 20.93 -9.58 -2.12
CA GLY A 72 20.16 -10.54 -1.32
C GLY A 72 19.38 -11.55 -2.16
N TYR A 73 18.89 -11.16 -3.33
CA TYR A 73 18.26 -12.08 -4.27
C TYR A 73 19.29 -12.95 -5.01
N GLU A 74 20.42 -12.39 -5.41
CA GLU A 74 21.52 -13.13 -6.05
C GLU A 74 22.11 -14.18 -5.10
N ASP A 75 22.33 -13.83 -3.83
CA ASP A 75 22.78 -14.74 -2.77
C ASP A 75 21.80 -15.89 -2.55
N PHE A 76 20.49 -15.62 -2.61
CA PHE A 76 19.47 -16.67 -2.53
C PHE A 76 19.58 -17.61 -3.73
N LEU A 77 19.70 -17.08 -4.95
CA LEU A 77 19.80 -17.88 -6.16
C LEU A 77 21.10 -18.69 -6.22
N ALA A 78 22.18 -18.19 -5.62
CA ALA A 78 23.44 -18.90 -5.49
C ALA A 78 23.35 -20.08 -4.49
N ALA A 79 22.57 -19.92 -3.41
CA ALA A 79 22.40 -20.96 -2.39
C ALA A 79 21.29 -21.99 -2.72
N TYR A 80 20.22 -21.55 -3.38
CA TYR A 80 18.99 -22.33 -3.61
C TYR A 80 18.54 -22.24 -5.08
N SER A 81 19.42 -22.58 -6.03
CA SER A 81 19.12 -22.47 -7.46
C SER A 81 17.98 -23.38 -7.94
N ASP A 82 17.81 -24.53 -7.28
CA ASP A 82 16.92 -25.62 -7.69
C ASP A 82 15.58 -25.63 -6.91
N ASP A 83 15.47 -24.76 -5.89
CA ASP A 83 14.26 -24.67 -5.07
C ASP A 83 13.09 -24.08 -5.89
N PRO A 84 11.83 -24.52 -5.67
CA PRO A 84 10.67 -23.94 -6.34
C PRO A 84 10.55 -22.41 -6.20
N LEU A 85 11.07 -21.84 -5.10
CA LEU A 85 11.09 -20.39 -4.85
C LEU A 85 12.10 -19.65 -5.73
N ALA A 86 13.10 -20.34 -6.29
CA ALA A 86 14.15 -19.72 -7.13
C ALA A 86 13.55 -18.99 -8.33
N ASN A 87 12.54 -19.57 -9.00
CA ASN A 87 11.87 -18.93 -10.12
C ASN A 87 11.17 -17.62 -9.71
N ARG A 88 10.56 -17.58 -8.52
CA ARG A 88 9.98 -16.34 -7.99
C ARG A 88 11.06 -15.33 -7.66
N VAL A 89 12.19 -15.76 -7.06
CA VAL A 89 13.29 -14.85 -6.74
C VAL A 89 13.96 -14.28 -8.00
N ARG A 90 14.08 -15.05 -9.09
CA ARG A 90 14.53 -14.53 -10.40
C ARG A 90 13.62 -13.40 -10.91
N ALA A 91 12.30 -13.57 -10.78
CA ALA A 91 11.35 -12.53 -11.17
C ALA A 91 11.45 -11.29 -10.27
N LEU A 92 11.61 -11.48 -8.95
CA LEU A 92 11.82 -10.38 -8.01
C LEU A 92 13.13 -9.63 -8.29
N LEU A 93 14.21 -10.35 -8.62
CA LEU A 93 15.50 -9.77 -9.00
C LEU A 93 15.36 -8.93 -10.28
N ALA A 94 14.72 -9.48 -11.31
CA ALA A 94 14.45 -8.79 -12.57
C ALA A 94 13.65 -7.50 -12.36
N ALA A 95 12.55 -7.58 -11.58
CA ALA A 95 11.73 -6.44 -11.22
C ALA A 95 12.53 -5.38 -10.44
N ARG A 96 13.36 -5.81 -9.49
CA ARG A 96 14.17 -4.90 -8.68
C ARG A 96 15.22 -4.16 -9.51
N ARG A 97 15.85 -4.86 -10.45
CA ARG A 97 16.84 -4.28 -11.38
C ARG A 97 16.22 -3.25 -12.31
N GLU A 98 15.06 -3.55 -12.86
CA GLU A 98 14.29 -2.61 -13.69
C GLU A 98 13.84 -1.38 -12.87
N ALA A 99 13.27 -1.58 -11.68
CA ALA A 99 12.86 -0.48 -10.81
C ALA A 99 14.02 0.44 -10.39
N LEU A 100 15.21 -0.09 -10.15
CA LEU A 100 16.40 0.73 -9.87
C LEU A 100 16.84 1.53 -11.10
N THR A 101 16.79 0.93 -12.29
CA THR A 101 17.08 1.60 -13.57
C THR A 101 16.06 2.71 -13.84
N TRP A 102 14.77 2.43 -13.63
CA TRP A 102 13.69 3.39 -13.79
C TRP A 102 13.84 4.56 -12.82
N ARG A 103 14.08 4.29 -11.53
CA ARG A 103 14.31 5.35 -10.53
C ARG A 103 15.51 6.24 -10.88
N HIS A 104 16.58 5.66 -11.41
CA HIS A 104 17.74 6.43 -11.88
C HIS A 104 17.36 7.29 -13.09
N THR A 105 16.61 6.72 -14.05
CA THR A 105 16.08 7.42 -15.24
C THR A 105 15.23 8.63 -14.84
N CYS A 106 14.25 8.45 -13.96
CA CYS A 106 13.40 9.55 -13.46
C CYS A 106 14.18 10.63 -12.71
N ARG A 107 15.26 10.25 -12.02
CA ARG A 107 16.10 11.21 -11.30
C ARG A 107 16.85 12.14 -12.26
N ILE A 108 17.29 11.62 -13.41
CA ILE A 108 17.93 12.42 -14.45
C ILE A 108 16.89 13.24 -15.21
N GLY A 109 15.79 12.60 -15.63
CA GLY A 109 14.63 13.28 -16.22
C GLY A 109 14.90 13.94 -17.58
N THR A 110 15.87 13.45 -18.36
CA THR A 110 16.21 13.97 -19.68
C THR A 110 15.78 13.01 -20.80
N PRO A 111 15.63 13.48 -22.05
CA PRO A 111 15.36 12.60 -23.19
C PRO A 111 16.37 11.46 -23.32
N ASP A 112 17.66 11.76 -23.15
CA ASP A 112 18.74 10.75 -23.17
C ASP A 112 18.52 9.64 -22.13
N ALA A 113 18.02 9.99 -20.94
CA ALA A 113 17.72 9.00 -19.92
C ALA A 113 16.58 8.07 -20.34
N TYR A 114 15.51 8.62 -20.91
CA TYR A 114 14.37 7.83 -21.38
C TYR A 114 14.70 6.98 -22.61
N TRP A 115 15.49 7.48 -23.56
CA TRP A 115 16.00 6.67 -24.67
C TRP A 115 16.91 5.54 -24.18
N SER A 116 17.78 5.83 -23.21
CA SER A 116 18.63 4.81 -22.58
C SER A 116 17.79 3.72 -21.90
N TYR A 117 16.72 4.12 -21.20
CA TYR A 117 15.79 3.18 -20.59
C TYR A 117 15.08 2.33 -21.63
N LEU A 118 14.50 2.94 -22.66
CA LEU A 118 13.79 2.25 -23.75
C LEU A 118 14.70 1.30 -24.54
N SER A 119 15.99 1.63 -24.68
CA SER A 119 16.96 0.75 -25.33
C SER A 119 17.21 -0.54 -24.54
N ARG A 120 17.14 -0.48 -23.21
CA ARG A 120 17.35 -1.62 -22.31
C ARG A 120 16.04 -2.38 -22.02
N TYR A 121 14.93 -1.65 -21.96
CA TYR A 121 13.61 -2.11 -21.53
C TYR A 121 12.53 -1.71 -22.55
N PRO A 122 12.60 -2.16 -23.81
CA PRO A 122 11.68 -1.70 -24.86
C PRO A 122 10.21 -2.09 -24.59
N ARG A 123 10.00 -3.22 -23.91
CA ARG A 123 8.69 -3.74 -23.51
C ARG A 123 8.53 -3.86 -21.99
N GLY A 124 9.36 -3.14 -21.24
CA GLY A 124 9.34 -3.17 -19.78
C GLY A 124 8.09 -2.51 -19.19
N PRO A 125 7.82 -2.73 -17.89
CA PRO A 125 6.70 -2.12 -17.17
C PRO A 125 6.57 -0.61 -17.33
N HIS A 126 7.69 0.13 -17.30
CA HIS A 126 7.68 1.59 -17.49
C HIS A 126 7.89 2.05 -18.95
N GLY A 127 7.74 1.16 -19.94
CA GLY A 127 7.97 1.50 -21.36
C GLY A 127 7.02 2.58 -21.89
N ASP A 128 5.73 2.46 -21.59
CA ASP A 128 4.74 3.45 -22.03
C ASP A 128 4.88 4.77 -21.26
N GLU A 129 5.23 4.69 -19.98
CA GLU A 129 5.52 5.86 -19.16
C GLU A 129 6.75 6.63 -19.68
N ALA A 130 7.82 5.92 -20.08
CA ALA A 130 8.99 6.54 -20.67
C ALA A 130 8.68 7.25 -21.99
N ARG A 131 7.83 6.67 -22.84
CA ARG A 131 7.36 7.30 -24.09
C ARG A 131 6.54 8.54 -23.79
N TRP A 132 5.62 8.46 -22.83
CA TRP A 132 4.82 9.61 -22.39
C TRP A 132 5.69 10.75 -21.87
N GLN A 133 6.76 10.43 -21.12
CA GLN A 133 7.72 11.44 -20.65
C GLN A 133 8.49 12.09 -21.81
N LEU A 134 8.86 11.33 -22.85
CA LEU A 134 9.48 11.88 -24.05
C LEU A 134 8.55 12.85 -24.77
N ASP A 135 7.27 12.48 -24.93
CA ASP A 135 6.25 13.36 -25.52
C ASP A 135 6.08 14.65 -24.70
N ALA A 136 6.03 14.53 -23.37
CA ALA A 136 5.94 15.67 -22.46
C ALA A 136 7.16 16.61 -22.54
N LEU A 137 8.34 16.06 -22.87
CA LEU A 137 9.57 16.79 -23.12
C LEU A 137 9.71 17.29 -24.57
N ALA A 138 8.70 17.06 -25.42
CA ALA A 138 8.71 17.32 -26.85
C ALA A 138 9.92 16.67 -27.58
N ALA A 139 10.37 15.52 -27.08
CA ALA A 139 11.43 14.71 -27.68
C ALA A 139 10.82 13.61 -28.56
N ALA A 140 11.53 13.23 -29.62
CA ALA A 140 11.12 12.10 -30.45
C ALA A 140 11.21 10.78 -29.66
N VAL A 141 10.36 9.80 -29.99
CA VAL A 141 10.42 8.47 -29.38
C VAL A 141 11.71 7.73 -29.78
N GLU A 142 12.14 7.93 -31.03
CA GLU A 142 13.41 7.38 -31.53
C GLU A 142 14.59 8.31 -31.19
N PRO A 143 15.72 7.77 -30.72
CA PRO A 143 16.88 8.56 -30.37
C PRO A 143 17.54 9.16 -31.63
N PRO A 144 18.06 10.40 -31.56
CA PRO A 144 18.86 10.98 -32.62
C PRO A 144 20.21 10.25 -32.75
N PRO A 145 20.87 10.30 -33.91
CA PRO A 145 22.17 9.64 -34.11
C PRO A 145 23.30 10.18 -33.21
N SER A 146 23.13 11.37 -32.63
CA SER A 146 24.06 11.96 -31.65
C SER A 146 23.85 11.50 -30.21
N PHE A 147 22.84 10.66 -29.96
CA PHE A 147 22.49 10.16 -28.63
C PHE A 147 23.65 9.37 -28.00
N VAL A 148 23.96 9.70 -26.73
CA VAL A 148 24.93 8.97 -25.92
C VAL A 148 24.18 8.21 -24.81
N PRO A 149 24.24 6.87 -24.79
CA PRO A 149 23.56 6.09 -23.76
C PRO A 149 24.09 6.38 -22.36
N ILE A 150 23.16 6.55 -21.41
CA ILE A 150 23.47 6.69 -20.00
C ILE A 150 23.88 5.33 -19.43
N VAL A 151 25.00 5.32 -18.70
CA VAL A 151 25.46 4.14 -17.97
C VAL A 151 24.79 4.10 -16.62
N TYR A 152 24.03 3.04 -16.36
CA TYR A 152 23.39 2.80 -15.08
C TYR A 152 24.34 2.07 -14.12
N ASP A 153 24.17 2.31 -12.82
CA ASP A 153 24.90 1.61 -11.75
C ASP A 153 24.61 0.10 -11.69
N VAL A 154 23.53 -0.33 -12.36
CA VAL A 154 23.07 -1.71 -12.39
C VAL A 154 23.40 -2.34 -13.75
N PRO A 155 23.97 -3.55 -13.78
CA PRO A 155 24.27 -4.24 -15.04
C PRO A 155 23.01 -4.48 -15.87
N PRO A 156 23.15 -4.64 -17.20
CA PRO A 156 22.02 -5.01 -18.05
C PRO A 156 21.43 -6.37 -17.62
N PRO A 157 20.13 -6.61 -17.85
CA PRO A 157 19.48 -7.86 -17.45
C PRO A 157 20.11 -9.04 -18.20
N PRO A 158 20.49 -10.14 -17.50
CA PRO A 158 20.99 -11.35 -18.10
C PRO A 158 19.86 -12.08 -18.84
N PRO A 159 20.18 -13.01 -19.75
CA PRO A 159 19.19 -13.73 -20.55
C PRO A 159 18.09 -14.41 -19.73
N ALA A 160 18.43 -14.94 -18.54
CA ALA A 160 17.49 -15.58 -17.63
C ALA A 160 16.43 -14.62 -17.06
N GLU A 161 16.71 -13.31 -17.03
CA GLU A 161 15.78 -12.29 -16.55
C GLU A 161 14.92 -11.67 -17.66
N ILE A 162 15.34 -11.77 -18.93
CA ILE A 162 14.65 -11.16 -20.08
C ILE A 162 13.19 -11.61 -20.15
N VAL A 163 12.89 -12.87 -19.80
CA VAL A 163 11.53 -13.43 -19.80
C VAL A 163 10.56 -12.66 -18.90
N TYR A 164 11.07 -12.08 -17.79
CA TYR A 164 10.27 -11.28 -16.86
C TYR A 164 10.24 -9.81 -17.27
N VAL A 165 11.36 -9.33 -17.81
CA VAL A 165 11.59 -7.94 -18.19
C VAL A 165 10.79 -7.52 -19.42
N ASP A 166 10.64 -8.39 -20.41
CA ASP A 166 10.02 -8.06 -21.70
C ASP A 166 8.49 -7.99 -21.66
N ARG A 167 7.88 -8.07 -20.47
CA ARG A 167 6.44 -7.99 -20.28
C ARG A 167 6.05 -6.62 -19.71
N PRO A 168 5.01 -5.97 -20.25
CA PRO A 168 4.54 -4.67 -19.76
C PRO A 168 3.91 -4.77 -18.36
N LEU A 169 3.51 -5.97 -17.92
CA LEU A 169 3.00 -6.20 -16.57
C LEU A 169 3.58 -7.50 -16.02
N LEU A 170 4.35 -7.40 -14.94
CA LEU A 170 4.84 -8.53 -14.18
C LEU A 170 3.93 -8.77 -12.97
N VAL A 171 3.15 -9.85 -13.03
CA VAL A 171 2.28 -10.27 -11.93
C VAL A 171 2.86 -11.55 -11.30
N PHE A 172 3.23 -11.50 -10.02
CA PHE A 172 3.86 -12.63 -9.32
C PHE A 172 2.93 -13.83 -9.05
N SER A 173 1.63 -13.66 -9.35
CA SER A 173 0.62 -14.72 -9.32
C SER A 173 0.21 -15.21 -10.71
N ASP A 174 0.86 -14.75 -11.79
CA ASP A 174 0.51 -15.17 -13.15
C ASP A 174 0.88 -16.65 -13.38
N PRO A 175 -0.08 -17.51 -13.73
CA PRO A 175 0.16 -18.93 -13.98
C PRO A 175 1.10 -19.19 -15.16
N VAL A 176 1.26 -18.24 -16.09
CA VAL A 176 2.20 -18.34 -17.22
C VAL A 176 3.63 -18.57 -16.75
N PHE A 177 4.00 -18.03 -15.60
CA PHE A 177 5.32 -18.23 -15.02
C PHE A 177 5.42 -19.47 -14.12
N GLY A 178 4.31 -20.18 -13.92
CA GLY A 178 4.28 -21.42 -13.14
C GLY A 178 4.80 -21.27 -11.72
N PHE A 179 4.76 -20.05 -11.15
CA PHE A 179 5.28 -19.81 -9.81
C PHE A 179 4.42 -20.56 -8.80
N VAL A 180 5.03 -21.52 -8.11
CA VAL A 180 4.37 -22.18 -6.98
C VAL A 180 4.17 -21.11 -5.90
N PRO A 181 2.94 -20.84 -5.44
CA PRO A 181 2.73 -19.90 -4.33
C PRO A 181 3.60 -20.36 -3.15
N PRO A 182 4.32 -19.44 -2.50
CA PRO A 182 5.18 -19.83 -1.41
C PRO A 182 4.28 -20.43 -0.33
N PRO A 183 4.71 -21.50 0.35
CA PRO A 183 3.97 -21.98 1.50
C PRO A 183 3.82 -20.83 2.50
N PRO A 184 2.68 -20.72 3.21
CA PRO A 184 2.49 -19.68 4.21
C PRO A 184 3.55 -19.88 5.29
N ILE A 185 4.46 -18.91 5.42
CA ILE A 185 5.42 -18.91 6.51
C ILE A 185 4.81 -18.06 7.62
N VAL A 186 4.68 -18.63 8.82
CA VAL A 186 4.10 -17.91 9.96
C VAL A 186 5.23 -17.25 10.74
N PHE A 187 5.70 -16.08 10.29
CA PHE A 187 6.74 -15.34 11.02
C PHE A 187 6.17 -14.45 12.12
N LEU A 188 4.88 -14.11 12.05
CA LEU A 188 4.23 -13.18 12.96
C LEU A 188 3.19 -13.90 13.81
N ALA A 189 2.95 -13.37 15.01
CA ALA A 189 1.83 -13.80 15.84
C ALA A 189 0.54 -13.73 15.01
N PRO A 190 -0.41 -14.67 15.22
CA PRO A 190 -1.69 -14.65 14.51
C PRO A 190 -2.30 -13.26 14.60
N PRO A 191 -2.96 -12.78 13.52
CA PRO A 191 -3.58 -11.47 13.52
C PRO A 191 -4.41 -11.35 14.80
N PRO A 192 -4.27 -10.26 15.57
CA PRO A 192 -5.14 -10.07 16.73
C PRO A 192 -6.57 -10.19 16.23
N ALA A 193 -7.43 -10.89 16.98
CA ALA A 193 -8.84 -10.95 16.68
C ALA A 193 -9.33 -9.51 16.54
N TYR A 194 -9.51 -9.07 15.30
CA TYR A 194 -10.01 -7.75 15.02
C TYR A 194 -11.36 -7.66 15.73
N LEU A 195 -11.60 -6.52 16.35
CA LEU A 195 -12.93 -6.17 16.80
C LEU A 195 -13.86 -6.42 15.61
N VAL A 196 -14.84 -7.30 15.76
CA VAL A 196 -15.85 -7.53 14.71
C VAL A 196 -16.54 -6.20 14.50
N ILE A 197 -16.15 -5.47 13.45
CA ILE A 197 -16.75 -4.18 13.12
C ILE A 197 -18.14 -4.51 12.56
N PRO A 198 -19.23 -4.08 13.21
CA PRO A 198 -20.56 -4.32 12.69
C PRO A 198 -20.69 -3.68 11.29
N PRO A 199 -21.50 -4.27 10.39
CA PRO A 199 -21.70 -3.70 9.07
C PRO A 199 -22.14 -2.22 9.19
N PRO A 200 -21.65 -1.34 8.31
CA PRO A 200 -22.01 0.07 8.37
C PRO A 200 -23.54 0.23 8.23
N PRO A 201 -24.16 1.22 8.91
CA PRO A 201 -25.56 1.52 8.70
C PRO A 201 -25.80 1.89 7.22
N PRO A 202 -27.00 1.64 6.67
CA PRO A 202 -27.29 1.95 5.27
C PRO A 202 -27.11 3.44 4.99
N ASP A 203 -26.47 3.76 3.86
CA ASP A 203 -26.27 5.14 3.42
C ASP A 203 -27.63 5.80 3.11
N GLY A 204 -27.98 6.84 3.87
CA GLY A 204 -29.08 7.74 3.54
C GLY A 204 -28.58 8.87 2.66
N LEU A 205 -29.35 9.28 1.65
CA LEU A 205 -29.04 10.48 0.87
C LEU A 205 -28.89 11.68 1.83
N PHE A 206 -27.74 12.35 1.82
CA PHE A 206 -27.36 13.44 2.75
C PHE A 206 -27.12 13.07 4.22
N LEU A 207 -27.04 11.77 4.58
CA LEU A 207 -26.49 11.35 5.87
C LEU A 207 -24.98 11.09 5.75
N LEU A 208 -24.21 11.71 6.63
CA LEU A 208 -22.83 11.31 6.85
C LEU A 208 -22.81 9.99 7.64
N PRO A 209 -21.92 9.04 7.30
CA PRO A 209 -21.76 7.84 8.11
C PRO A 209 -21.35 8.23 9.53
N VAL A 210 -22.11 7.80 10.53
CA VAL A 210 -21.76 8.00 11.93
C VAL A 210 -20.67 6.99 12.29
N PRO A 211 -19.47 7.42 12.74
CA PRO A 211 -18.43 6.49 13.12
C PRO A 211 -18.87 5.65 14.33
N VAL A 212 -18.71 4.33 14.25
CA VAL A 212 -18.92 3.44 15.40
C VAL A 212 -17.80 3.67 16.40
N PHE A 213 -18.12 4.22 17.57
CA PHE A 213 -17.15 4.37 18.66
C PHE A 213 -16.89 3.02 19.32
N VAL A 214 -15.69 2.47 19.12
CA VAL A 214 -15.22 1.30 19.88
C VAL A 214 -14.49 1.81 21.12
N PRO A 215 -14.94 1.48 22.34
CA PRO A 215 -14.25 1.91 23.55
C PRO A 215 -12.84 1.30 23.57
N VAL A 216 -11.85 2.18 23.75
CA VAL A 216 -10.46 1.79 23.94
C VAL A 216 -10.36 0.99 25.26
N PRO A 217 -9.78 -0.22 25.26
CA PRO A 217 -9.59 -1.01 26.48
C PRO A 217 -8.88 -0.23 27.60
N VAL A 218 -9.25 -0.50 28.86
CA VAL A 218 -8.79 0.27 30.04
C VAL A 218 -7.28 0.25 30.24
N TRP A 219 -6.59 -0.78 29.73
CA TRP A 219 -5.13 -0.90 29.80
C TRP A 219 -4.38 -0.12 28.69
N ILE A 220 -5.09 0.64 27.86
CA ILE A 220 -4.52 1.46 26.79
C ILE A 220 -4.66 2.93 27.18
N ASN A 221 -3.53 3.58 27.48
CA ASN A 221 -3.49 5.00 27.83
C ASN A 221 -2.92 5.84 26.69
N PRO A 222 -3.46 7.05 26.45
CA PRO A 222 -2.85 8.00 25.54
C PRO A 222 -1.49 8.47 26.12
N PRO A 223 -0.51 8.80 25.25
CA PRO A 223 0.77 9.36 25.70
C PRO A 223 0.57 10.63 26.51
N ALA A 224 1.46 10.89 27.47
CA ALA A 224 1.35 12.01 28.42
C ALA A 224 1.24 13.40 27.77
N TYR A 225 1.72 13.56 26.53
CA TYR A 225 1.65 14.82 25.78
C TYR A 225 0.29 15.04 25.06
N VAL A 226 -0.59 14.03 25.03
CA VAL A 226 -1.93 14.14 24.42
C VAL A 226 -2.90 14.63 25.49
N VAL A 227 -3.17 15.93 25.51
CA VAL A 227 -4.12 16.55 26.44
C VAL A 227 -5.52 16.55 25.82
N ALA A 228 -6.53 16.12 26.58
CA ALA A 228 -7.91 16.21 26.14
C ALA A 228 -8.28 17.67 25.82
N PRO A 229 -8.99 17.94 24.71
CA PRO A 229 -9.44 19.29 24.42
C PRO A 229 -10.32 19.82 25.57
N PRO A 230 -10.26 21.12 25.88
CA PRO A 230 -11.06 21.69 26.95
C PRO A 230 -12.54 21.45 26.66
N VAL A 231 -13.27 20.94 27.66
CA VAL A 231 -14.69 20.64 27.52
C VAL A 231 -15.44 21.95 27.23
N ALA A 232 -15.86 22.16 25.99
CA ALA A 232 -16.72 23.28 25.64
C ALA A 232 -18.07 23.06 26.35
N ARG A 233 -18.38 23.89 27.36
CA ARG A 233 -19.72 23.97 27.94
C ARG A 233 -20.71 24.25 26.79
N PRO A 234 -21.80 23.48 26.62
CA PRO A 234 -22.78 23.78 25.60
C PRO A 234 -23.35 25.18 25.87
N LEU A 235 -23.35 26.04 24.85
CA LEU A 235 -23.93 27.38 24.91
C LEU A 235 -25.40 27.25 25.36
N ALA A 236 -25.68 27.74 26.57
CA ALA A 236 -27.04 27.85 27.06
C ALA A 236 -27.84 28.77 26.12
N ARG A 237 -28.85 28.21 25.43
CA ARG A 237 -29.84 29.01 24.67
C ARG A 237 -30.59 29.89 25.68
N THR A 238 -30.22 31.15 25.81
CA THR A 238 -31.03 32.14 26.52
C THR A 238 -32.24 32.51 25.66
N ALA A 239 -33.41 32.01 26.04
CA ALA A 239 -34.69 32.43 25.47
C ALA A 239 -35.01 33.88 25.91
N SER A 240 -34.67 34.85 25.06
CA SER A 240 -35.10 36.23 25.25
C SER A 240 -36.59 36.35 24.93
N HIS A 241 -37.35 36.71 25.96
CA HIS A 241 -38.76 37.05 25.88
C HIS A 241 -38.97 38.35 25.10
N CYS A 242 -39.58 38.27 23.91
CA CYS A 242 -40.25 39.41 23.31
C CYS A 242 -41.76 39.29 23.57
N ARG A 243 -42.26 40.18 24.44
CA ARG A 243 -43.66 40.29 24.85
C ARG A 243 -44.31 41.42 24.02
N GLY A 244 -45.45 41.12 23.38
CA GLY A 244 -46.31 42.10 22.70
C GLY A 244 -46.85 41.54 21.37
N ALA A 245 -48.14 41.58 21.03
CA ALA A 245 -49.33 42.09 21.67
C ALA A 245 -50.52 41.24 21.20
N GLN A 246 -51.47 41.01 22.10
CA GLN A 246 -52.72 40.31 21.81
C GLN A 246 -53.70 41.26 21.08
N HIS A 247 -54.16 40.88 19.90
CA HIS A 247 -55.45 41.33 19.39
C HIS A 247 -56.31 40.14 18.97
N ARG A 248 -57.39 39.96 19.74
CA ARG A 248 -58.54 39.10 19.44
C ARG A 248 -59.08 39.45 18.06
N ARG A 249 -59.38 38.43 17.23
CA ARG A 249 -60.68 38.35 16.54
C ARG A 249 -60.94 36.94 16.02
N THR A 250 -62.19 36.55 16.23
CA THR A 250 -62.88 35.30 15.94
C THR A 250 -63.07 35.05 14.45
N LYS A 251 -63.06 33.77 14.03
CA LYS A 251 -64.08 33.09 13.19
C LYS A 251 -63.49 31.86 12.46
N HIS A 252 -63.96 30.66 12.81
CA HIS A 252 -64.14 29.54 11.88
C HIS A 252 -65.42 29.75 11.05
N PRO A 253 -65.76 28.92 10.04
CA PRO A 253 -64.96 28.05 9.17
C PRO A 253 -65.30 28.28 7.67
N ARG A 254 -64.56 27.68 6.73
CA ARG A 254 -65.16 27.27 5.43
C ARG A 254 -64.38 26.09 4.82
N VAL A 255 -65.18 25.19 4.26
CA VAL A 255 -64.86 23.83 3.83
C VAL A 255 -65.01 23.73 2.31
N MET A 256 -64.21 22.82 1.72
CA MET A 256 -64.30 22.15 0.39
C MET A 256 -63.89 22.94 -0.88
N PRO A 257 -63.55 22.26 -2.01
CA PRO A 257 -63.15 20.85 -2.23
C PRO A 257 -61.95 20.64 -3.20
N TYR A 258 -61.52 19.37 -3.33
CA TYR A 258 -60.62 18.79 -4.36
C TYR A 258 -61.28 18.70 -5.76
N PRO A 259 -60.52 18.57 -6.87
CA PRO A 259 -60.45 17.27 -7.60
C PRO A 259 -59.03 16.95 -8.15
N ALA A 260 -58.53 15.70 -8.11
CA ALA A 260 -58.74 14.57 -9.03
C ALA A 260 -58.36 14.91 -10.50
N ALA A 261 -57.64 14.15 -11.31
CA ALA A 261 -56.99 12.84 -11.26
C ALA A 261 -56.24 12.64 -12.61
N ARG A 262 -55.65 11.44 -12.80
CA ARG A 262 -55.11 10.79 -14.03
C ARG A 262 -53.61 11.02 -14.23
N GLY A 263 -52.73 10.01 -14.24
CA GLY A 263 -52.90 8.59 -14.54
C GLY A 263 -52.15 8.27 -15.84
N PHE A 264 -50.96 7.65 -15.71
CA PHE A 264 -50.27 6.60 -16.49
C PHE A 264 -50.72 6.25 -17.94
N PRO A 265 -49.96 5.50 -18.77
CA PRO A 265 -48.72 4.72 -18.53
C PRO A 265 -47.69 4.89 -19.70
N GLN A 266 -46.63 4.11 -19.97
CA GLN A 266 -46.02 2.85 -19.49
C GLN A 266 -44.51 3.04 -19.41
#